data_AF-A0A845UEY8-F1
#
_entry.id   AF-A0A845UEY8-F1
#
_cell.length_a   1.000
_cell.length_b   1.000
_cell.length_c   1.000
_cell.angle_alpha   90.00
_cell.angle_beta   90.00
_cell.angle_gamma   90.00
#
_symmetry.space_group_name_H-M   'P 1'
#
loop_
_entity.id
_entity.type
_entity.pdbx_description
1 polymer ?
#
loop_
_entity_poly.entity_id
_entity_poly.type
_entity_poly.pdbx_seq_one_letter_code
_entity_poly.pdbx_strand_id
1 'polypeptide(L)'
;MSTRSKLGIASIAFGSLLCLGQSMAAQQPTTPADQTDLHKDRVDRNKDARDLRKDRRDRNGDKRDLTKDRRDRNTDQRDINGDRRSLTEAEKQYQADKKSGASAAQLAKDRQSIRSQRTDIHADRKDRNVDQRDINHDRHDVHTDQKDINHDRRDLHHDRKDIRRDKKHIAKKGRN
;
A
#
# COMPACT_ATOMS: atom_id res chain seq x y z
N MET A 1 77.08 50.13 40.90
CA MET A 1 78.09 49.53 41.79
C MET A 1 77.40 48.32 42.43
N SER A 2 77.73 47.04 42.20
CA SER A 2 79.01 46.38 41.95
C SER A 2 78.79 45.00 41.31
N THR A 3 79.65 44.66 40.33
CA THR A 3 80.22 43.31 39.97
C THR A 3 79.30 42.09 39.82
N ARG A 4 79.06 41.55 38.61
CA ARG A 4 79.88 40.66 37.74
C ARG A 4 80.23 39.25 38.30
N SER A 5 79.77 38.26 37.52
CA SER A 5 80.42 36.99 37.11
C SER A 5 80.59 35.84 38.11
N LYS A 6 80.13 34.63 37.73
CA LYS A 6 80.98 33.54 37.21
C LYS A 6 80.15 32.39 36.62
N LEU A 7 80.58 31.95 35.45
CA LEU A 7 80.17 30.76 34.70
C LEU A 7 80.47 29.48 35.50
N GLY A 8 79.62 28.47 35.34
CA GLY A 8 79.92 27.06 35.59
C GLY A 8 79.33 26.19 34.48
N ILE A 9 80.17 25.75 33.56
CA ILE A 9 79.85 24.75 32.51
C ILE A 9 80.36 23.40 33.02
N ALA A 10 79.47 22.44 33.21
CA ALA A 10 79.68 20.99 33.24
C ALA A 10 78.27 20.37 33.27
N SER A 11 77.85 19.37 32.51
CA SER A 11 78.56 18.32 31.80
C SER A 11 77.53 17.63 30.88
N ILE A 12 77.98 17.27 29.68
CA ILE A 12 77.23 16.48 28.69
C ILE A 12 77.00 15.07 29.25
N ALA A 13 75.74 14.64 29.34
CA ALA A 13 75.39 13.23 29.44
C ALA A 13 74.44 12.89 28.27
N PHE A 14 75.01 12.23 27.26
CA PHE A 14 74.28 11.53 26.22
C PHE A 14 73.48 10.40 26.86
N GLY A 15 72.17 10.57 26.97
CA GLY A 15 71.22 9.54 27.34
C GLY A 15 70.31 9.24 26.16
N SER A 16 70.77 8.39 25.24
CA SER A 16 69.94 7.77 24.22
C SER A 16 68.91 6.86 24.87
N LEU A 17 67.67 7.32 25.02
CA LEU A 17 66.55 6.44 25.36
C LEU A 17 65.74 6.13 24.11
N LEU A 18 66.12 5.00 23.54
CA LEU A 18 65.43 4.23 22.53
C LEU A 18 64.07 3.74 23.07
N CYS A 19 63.06 3.83 22.21
CA CYS A 19 61.81 3.04 22.22
C CYS A 19 60.81 3.25 23.37
N LEU A 20 59.66 3.83 23.02
CA LEU A 20 58.42 3.05 22.88
C LEU A 20 57.40 3.94 22.15
N GLY A 21 57.18 3.65 20.87
CA GLY A 21 56.04 4.19 20.13
C GLY A 21 54.76 3.72 20.79
N GLN A 22 54.17 4.57 21.63
CA GLN A 22 52.77 4.43 22.00
C GLN A 22 51.94 4.85 20.79
N SER A 23 51.62 3.87 19.95
CA SER A 23 50.47 3.95 19.07
C SER A 23 49.21 4.07 19.93
N MET A 24 48.93 5.31 20.35
CA MET A 24 47.61 5.74 20.79
C MET A 24 46.67 5.58 19.59
N ALA A 25 46.16 4.36 19.38
CA ALA A 25 44.97 4.17 18.58
C ALA A 25 43.86 4.92 19.34
N ALA A 26 43.56 6.13 18.90
CA ALA A 26 42.48 6.92 19.44
C ALA A 26 41.19 6.09 19.35
N GLN A 27 40.75 5.58 20.49
CA GLN A 27 39.42 4.98 20.65
C GLN A 27 38.42 6.07 20.26
N GLN A 28 37.76 5.92 19.11
CA GLN A 28 36.72 6.87 18.71
C GLN A 28 35.43 6.49 19.47
N PRO A 29 35.00 7.26 20.47
CA PRO A 29 33.75 6.99 21.16
C PRO A 29 32.59 7.02 20.16
N THR A 30 31.56 6.21 20.44
CA THR A 30 30.30 6.28 19.69
C THR A 30 29.79 7.72 19.76
N THR A 31 29.66 8.36 18.61
CA THR A 31 29.36 9.78 18.58
C THR A 31 27.85 9.99 18.82
N PRO A 32 27.44 11.13 19.39
CA PRO A 32 26.03 11.52 19.44
C PRO A 32 25.37 11.48 18.06
N ALA A 33 26.13 11.73 16.98
CA ALA A 33 25.70 11.55 15.61
C ALA A 33 25.32 10.09 15.29
N ASP A 34 26.20 9.11 15.58
CA ASP A 34 25.92 7.68 15.34
C ASP A 34 24.65 7.20 16.09
N GLN A 35 24.36 7.77 17.27
CA GLN A 35 23.15 7.45 18.04
C GLN A 35 21.90 8.11 17.46
N THR A 36 22.04 9.33 16.94
CA THR A 36 20.96 10.08 16.30
C THR A 36 20.55 9.44 14.98
N ASP A 37 21.51 8.99 14.18
CA ASP A 37 21.25 8.29 12.91
C ASP A 37 20.51 6.96 13.15
N LEU A 38 21.01 6.14 14.08
CA LEU A 38 20.33 4.89 14.46
C LEU A 38 18.92 5.12 15.04
N HIS A 39 18.70 6.25 15.70
CA HIS A 39 17.37 6.63 16.19
C HIS A 39 16.45 6.98 15.01
N LYS A 40 16.94 7.80 14.06
CA LYS A 40 16.21 8.19 12.87
C LYS A 40 15.79 6.98 12.03
N ASP A 41 16.72 6.07 11.73
CA ASP A 41 16.41 4.86 10.96
C ASP A 41 15.35 3.97 11.65
N ARG A 42 15.32 3.94 12.99
CA ARG A 42 14.29 3.21 13.74
C ARG A 42 12.93 3.89 13.64
N VAL A 43 12.91 5.22 13.62
CA VAL A 43 11.68 6.00 13.45
C VAL A 43 11.12 5.77 12.05
N ASP A 44 11.96 5.86 11.03
CA ASP A 44 11.59 5.62 9.62
C ASP A 44 11.05 4.19 9.44
N ARG A 45 11.76 3.18 9.96
CA ARG A 45 11.29 1.78 9.93
C ARG A 45 9.92 1.61 10.59
N ASN A 46 9.67 2.33 11.68
CA ASN A 46 8.39 2.27 12.39
C ASN A 46 7.27 2.99 11.63
N LYS A 47 7.61 3.99 10.82
CA LYS A 47 6.68 4.69 9.95
C LYS A 47 6.30 3.78 8.77
N ASP A 48 7.26 3.24 8.05
CA ASP A 48 6.99 2.34 6.92
C ASP A 48 6.27 1.06 7.34
N ALA A 49 6.52 0.58 8.57
CA ALA A 49 5.77 -0.55 9.13
C ALA A 49 4.31 -0.21 9.43
N ARG A 50 3.99 1.06 9.72
CA ARG A 50 2.62 1.55 9.89
C ARG A 50 1.94 1.75 8.55
N ASP A 51 2.64 2.35 7.59
CA ASP A 51 2.13 2.57 6.23
C ASP A 51 1.81 1.22 5.57
N LEU A 52 2.71 0.23 5.66
CA LEU A 52 2.48 -1.11 5.13
C LEU A 52 1.28 -1.82 5.77
N ARG A 53 0.95 -1.51 7.03
CA ARG A 53 -0.24 -2.05 7.70
C ARG A 53 -1.51 -1.38 7.20
N LYS A 54 -1.44 -0.07 6.92
CA LYS A 54 -2.54 0.71 6.37
C LYS A 54 -2.87 0.23 4.96
N ASP A 55 -1.90 0.16 4.05
CA ASP A 55 -2.16 -0.27 2.67
C ASP A 55 -2.68 -1.71 2.60
N ARG A 56 -2.24 -2.58 3.50
CA ARG A 56 -2.80 -3.94 3.61
C ARG A 56 -4.25 -3.94 4.04
N ARG A 57 -4.64 -3.00 4.90
CA ARG A 57 -6.02 -2.86 5.37
C ARG A 57 -6.89 -2.31 4.25
N ASP A 58 -6.41 -1.28 3.56
CA ASP A 58 -7.11 -0.63 2.44
C ASP A 58 -7.35 -1.65 1.32
N ARG A 59 -6.31 -2.37 0.89
CA ARG A 59 -6.43 -3.44 -0.14
C ARG A 59 -7.40 -4.55 0.26
N ASN A 60 -7.50 -4.84 1.55
CA ASN A 60 -8.45 -5.85 2.05
C ASN A 60 -9.88 -5.30 2.09
N GLY A 61 -10.06 -3.99 2.27
CA GLY A 61 -11.31 -3.25 2.08
C GLY A 61 -11.78 -3.37 0.63
N ASP A 62 -10.97 -2.91 -0.31
CA ASP A 62 -11.33 -2.92 -1.74
C ASP A 62 -11.63 -4.33 -2.25
N LYS A 63 -10.94 -5.36 -1.72
CA LYS A 63 -11.26 -6.76 -2.06
C LYS A 63 -12.63 -7.22 -1.57
N ARG A 64 -13.09 -6.70 -0.43
CA ARG A 64 -14.43 -7.00 0.11
C ARG A 64 -15.48 -6.31 -0.75
N ASP A 65 -15.26 -5.04 -1.08
CA ASP A 65 -16.16 -4.25 -1.93
C ASP A 65 -16.26 -4.89 -3.33
N LEU A 66 -15.12 -5.26 -3.92
CA LEU A 66 -15.07 -5.99 -5.19
C LEU A 66 -15.83 -7.32 -5.17
N THR A 67 -15.86 -7.98 -4.02
CA THR A 67 -16.61 -9.24 -3.84
C THR A 67 -18.11 -8.97 -3.76
N LYS A 68 -18.50 -7.88 -3.07
CA LYS A 68 -19.88 -7.44 -2.96
C LYS A 68 -20.44 -7.01 -4.31
N ASP A 69 -19.76 -6.12 -5.03
CA ASP A 69 -20.25 -5.61 -6.32
C ASP A 69 -20.34 -6.73 -7.37
N ARG A 70 -19.42 -7.70 -7.31
CA ARG A 70 -19.52 -8.91 -8.16
C ARG A 70 -20.76 -9.72 -7.88
N ARG A 71 -21.18 -9.80 -6.61
CA ARG A 71 -22.39 -10.51 -6.20
C ARG A 71 -23.63 -9.75 -6.63
N ASP A 72 -23.65 -8.44 -6.44
CA ASP A 72 -24.79 -7.57 -6.80
C ASP A 72 -25.00 -7.61 -8.33
N ARG A 73 -23.96 -7.36 -9.13
CA ARG A 73 -23.99 -7.50 -10.60
C ARG A 73 -24.47 -8.89 -11.06
N ASN A 74 -24.09 -9.95 -10.34
CA ASN A 74 -24.54 -11.32 -10.66
C ASN A 74 -26.03 -11.52 -10.36
N THR A 75 -26.55 -10.90 -9.29
CA THR A 75 -27.96 -10.92 -8.93
C THR A 75 -28.76 -10.20 -10.01
N ASP A 76 -28.41 -8.94 -10.32
CA ASP A 76 -29.07 -8.17 -11.38
C ASP A 76 -29.06 -8.92 -12.72
N GLN A 77 -27.94 -9.58 -13.05
CA GLN A 77 -27.85 -10.34 -14.28
C GLN A 77 -28.78 -11.57 -14.29
N ARG A 78 -29.06 -12.19 -13.14
CA ARG A 78 -30.04 -13.28 -13.04
C ARG A 78 -31.46 -12.75 -13.18
N ASP A 79 -31.76 -11.62 -12.54
CA ASP A 79 -33.09 -11.01 -12.57
C ASP A 79 -33.44 -10.56 -14.00
N ILE A 80 -32.52 -9.86 -14.67
CA ILE A 80 -32.63 -9.51 -16.11
C ILE A 80 -32.88 -10.75 -16.97
N ASN A 81 -32.23 -11.88 -16.66
CA ASN A 81 -32.41 -13.12 -17.42
C ASN A 81 -33.79 -13.75 -17.15
N GLY A 82 -34.28 -13.69 -15.92
CA GLY A 82 -35.63 -14.09 -15.53
C GLY A 82 -36.68 -13.26 -16.26
N ASP A 83 -36.57 -11.94 -16.18
CA ASP A 83 -37.51 -11.01 -16.79
C ASP A 83 -37.52 -11.11 -18.31
N ARG A 84 -36.36 -11.36 -18.94
CA ARG A 84 -36.32 -11.64 -20.39
C ARG A 84 -37.12 -12.89 -20.77
N ARG A 85 -37.07 -13.94 -19.96
CA ARG A 85 -37.85 -15.16 -20.21
C ARG A 85 -39.33 -14.86 -20.06
N SER A 86 -39.73 -14.22 -18.96
CA SER A 86 -41.12 -13.79 -18.72
C SER A 86 -41.64 -12.90 -19.85
N LEU A 87 -40.85 -11.93 -20.30
CA LEU A 87 -41.18 -11.05 -21.42
C LEU A 87 -41.37 -11.83 -22.72
N THR A 88 -40.50 -12.82 -22.98
CA THR A 88 -40.60 -13.67 -24.17
C THR A 88 -41.90 -14.48 -24.15
N GLU A 89 -42.27 -15.05 -23.01
CA GLU A 89 -43.53 -15.79 -22.87
C GLU A 89 -44.75 -14.84 -22.98
N ALA A 90 -44.70 -13.66 -22.38
CA ALA A 90 -45.74 -12.64 -22.52
C ALA A 90 -45.91 -12.20 -23.99
N GLU A 91 -44.82 -12.03 -24.73
CA GLU A 91 -44.84 -11.72 -26.15
C GLU A 91 -45.47 -12.86 -26.97
N LYS A 92 -45.12 -14.12 -26.69
CA LYS A 92 -45.75 -15.27 -27.35
C LYS A 92 -47.26 -15.33 -27.09
N GLN A 93 -47.67 -15.16 -25.83
CA GLN A 93 -49.09 -15.14 -25.45
C GLN A 93 -49.84 -14.01 -26.16
N TYR A 94 -49.27 -12.80 -26.16
CA TYR A 94 -49.82 -11.66 -26.89
C TYR A 94 -50.03 -11.96 -28.39
N GLN A 95 -49.07 -12.63 -29.03
CA GLN A 95 -49.23 -13.02 -30.44
C GLN A 95 -50.28 -14.12 -30.63
N ALA A 96 -50.41 -15.05 -29.69
CA ALA A 96 -51.45 -16.08 -29.73
C ALA A 96 -52.85 -15.46 -29.57
N ASP A 97 -53.03 -14.57 -28.60
CA ASP A 97 -54.29 -13.86 -28.35
C ASP A 97 -54.68 -12.97 -29.53
N LYS A 98 -53.70 -12.33 -30.16
CA LYS A 98 -53.93 -11.57 -31.39
C LYS A 98 -54.42 -12.45 -32.54
N LYS A 99 -53.92 -13.68 -32.66
CA LYS A 99 -54.34 -14.64 -33.70
C LYS A 99 -55.70 -15.28 -33.41
N SER A 100 -56.04 -15.51 -32.15
CA SER A 100 -57.32 -16.09 -31.73
C SER A 100 -58.47 -15.07 -31.72
N GLY A 101 -58.19 -13.80 -32.03
CA GLY A 101 -59.20 -12.75 -32.12
C GLY A 101 -59.57 -12.14 -30.76
N ALA A 102 -58.64 -12.11 -29.81
CA ALA A 102 -58.85 -11.44 -28.53
C ALA A 102 -59.26 -9.97 -28.70
N SER A 103 -60.03 -9.47 -27.73
CA SER A 103 -60.54 -8.10 -27.77
C SER A 103 -59.42 -7.05 -27.80
N ALA A 104 -59.69 -5.91 -28.43
CA ALA A 104 -58.74 -4.78 -28.46
C ALA A 104 -58.34 -4.31 -27.05
N ALA A 105 -59.26 -4.37 -26.09
CA ALA A 105 -59.01 -4.01 -24.69
C ALA A 105 -58.00 -4.96 -24.02
N GLN A 106 -58.10 -6.27 -24.28
CA GLN A 106 -57.15 -7.25 -23.76
C GLN A 106 -55.76 -7.03 -24.35
N LEU A 107 -55.68 -6.93 -25.69
CA LEU A 107 -54.42 -6.71 -26.40
C LEU A 107 -53.73 -5.39 -26.00
N ALA A 108 -54.50 -4.36 -25.64
CA ALA A 108 -53.96 -3.11 -25.12
C ALA A 108 -53.32 -3.28 -23.73
N LYS A 109 -53.97 -4.03 -22.83
CA LYS A 109 -53.42 -4.35 -21.49
C LYS A 109 -52.14 -5.18 -21.60
N ASP A 110 -52.12 -6.19 -22.47
CA ASP A 110 -50.94 -7.03 -22.67
C ASP A 110 -49.76 -6.21 -23.20
N ARG A 111 -49.99 -5.33 -24.18
CA ARG A 111 -48.97 -4.39 -24.67
C ARG A 111 -48.45 -3.47 -23.58
N GLN A 112 -49.32 -2.97 -22.72
CA GLN A 112 -48.93 -2.12 -21.60
C GLN A 112 -48.05 -2.89 -20.61
N SER A 113 -48.43 -4.12 -20.25
CA SER A 113 -47.63 -5.00 -19.38
C SER A 113 -46.25 -5.30 -19.97
N ILE A 114 -46.19 -5.68 -21.26
CA ILE A 114 -44.94 -5.90 -22.00
C ILE A 114 -44.06 -4.64 -22.00
N ARG A 115 -44.67 -3.45 -22.14
CA ARG A 115 -43.93 -2.18 -22.11
C ARG A 115 -43.36 -1.90 -20.71
N SER A 116 -44.12 -2.16 -19.65
CA SER A 116 -43.63 -2.01 -18.27
C SER A 116 -42.46 -2.95 -18.02
N GLN A 117 -42.59 -4.24 -18.33
CA GLN A 117 -41.51 -5.23 -18.17
C GLN A 117 -40.24 -4.84 -18.93
N ARG A 118 -40.37 -4.27 -20.14
CA ARG A 118 -39.20 -3.75 -20.89
C ARG A 118 -38.53 -2.56 -20.21
N THR A 119 -39.31 -1.73 -19.52
CA THR A 119 -38.81 -0.59 -18.76
C THR A 119 -38.07 -1.07 -17.51
N ASP A 120 -38.62 -2.07 -16.82
CA ASP A 120 -38.00 -2.67 -15.63
C ASP A 120 -36.66 -3.34 -15.99
N ILE A 121 -36.62 -4.18 -17.04
CA ILE A 121 -35.37 -4.75 -17.57
C ILE A 121 -34.34 -3.68 -17.94
N HIS A 122 -34.79 -2.50 -18.40
CA HIS A 122 -33.88 -1.41 -18.72
C HIS A 122 -33.30 -0.76 -17.44
N ALA A 123 -34.10 -0.63 -16.39
CA ALA A 123 -33.64 -0.17 -15.08
C ALA A 123 -32.59 -1.13 -14.50
N ASP A 124 -32.88 -2.43 -14.46
CA ASP A 124 -31.93 -3.42 -13.93
C ASP A 124 -30.61 -3.44 -14.71
N ARG A 125 -30.67 -3.24 -16.04
CA ARG A 125 -29.44 -3.11 -16.85
C ARG A 125 -28.61 -1.90 -16.46
N LYS A 126 -29.25 -0.80 -16.06
CA LYS A 126 -28.57 0.40 -15.60
C LYS A 126 -27.88 0.12 -14.26
N ASP A 127 -28.56 -0.54 -13.34
CA ASP A 127 -28.04 -0.88 -12.02
C ASP A 127 -26.85 -1.86 -12.15
N ARG A 128 -26.99 -2.94 -12.92
CA ARG A 128 -25.88 -3.83 -13.25
C ARG A 128 -24.67 -3.12 -13.87
N ASN A 129 -24.91 -2.07 -14.67
CA ASN A 129 -23.84 -1.28 -15.26
C ASN A 129 -23.17 -0.34 -14.25
N VAL A 130 -23.88 0.11 -13.21
CA VAL A 130 -23.29 0.82 -12.07
C VAL A 130 -22.38 -0.12 -11.31
N ASP A 131 -22.86 -1.30 -10.90
CA ASP A 131 -22.02 -2.30 -10.22
C ASP A 131 -20.78 -2.67 -11.03
N GLN A 132 -20.91 -2.73 -12.37
CA GLN A 132 -19.78 -3.02 -13.24
C GLN A 132 -18.73 -1.89 -13.25
N ARG A 133 -19.13 -0.63 -13.05
CA ARG A 133 -18.19 0.49 -12.90
C ARG A 133 -17.51 0.43 -11.54
N ASP A 134 -18.25 0.11 -10.48
CA ASP A 134 -17.69 0.01 -9.12
C ASP A 134 -16.66 -1.13 -9.05
N ILE A 135 -16.96 -2.30 -9.64
CA ILE A 135 -15.98 -3.39 -9.85
C ILE A 135 -14.70 -2.91 -10.55
N ASN A 136 -14.81 -2.01 -11.52
CA ASN A 136 -13.64 -1.51 -12.25
C ASN A 136 -12.83 -0.53 -11.40
N HIS A 137 -13.50 0.29 -10.59
CA HIS A 137 -12.87 1.19 -9.63
C HIS A 137 -12.11 0.39 -8.56
N ASP A 138 -12.77 -0.55 -7.88
CA ASP A 138 -12.14 -1.38 -6.86
C ASP A 138 -10.95 -2.20 -7.40
N ARG A 139 -11.03 -2.64 -8.66
CA ARG A 139 -9.88 -3.31 -9.31
C ARG A 139 -8.69 -2.38 -9.47
N HIS A 140 -8.95 -1.11 -9.77
CA HIS A 140 -7.90 -0.11 -9.86
C HIS A 140 -7.29 0.16 -8.50
N ASP A 141 -8.11 0.31 -7.46
CA ASP A 141 -7.66 0.62 -6.10
C ASP A 141 -6.85 -0.53 -5.51
N VAL A 142 -7.33 -1.78 -5.63
CA VAL A 142 -6.55 -2.99 -5.27
C VAL A 142 -5.18 -3.01 -5.94
N HIS A 143 -5.08 -2.56 -7.19
CA HIS A 143 -3.81 -2.52 -7.93
C HIS A 143 -2.90 -1.40 -7.44
N THR A 144 -3.45 -0.24 -7.14
CA THR A 144 -2.73 0.89 -6.56
C THR A 144 -2.18 0.54 -5.19
N ASP A 145 -3.02 0.03 -4.28
CA ASP A 145 -2.59 -0.41 -2.96
C ASP A 145 -1.52 -1.51 -3.04
N GLN A 146 -1.61 -2.38 -4.05
CA GLN A 146 -0.59 -3.40 -4.25
C GLN A 146 0.77 -2.80 -4.66
N LYS A 147 0.80 -1.66 -5.36
CA LYS A 147 2.04 -0.93 -5.63
C LYS A 147 2.59 -0.28 -4.37
N ASP A 148 1.74 0.34 -3.56
CA ASP A 148 2.14 1.02 -2.33
C ASP A 148 2.71 0.02 -1.32
N ILE A 149 2.04 -1.12 -1.13
CA ILE A 149 2.59 -2.26 -0.37
C ILE A 149 3.98 -2.70 -0.87
N ASN A 150 4.23 -2.66 -2.18
CA ASN A 150 5.52 -3.02 -2.74
C ASN A 150 6.57 -1.92 -2.55
N HIS A 151 6.16 -0.65 -2.49
CA HIS A 151 7.00 0.48 -2.13
C HIS A 151 7.43 0.37 -0.67
N ASP A 152 6.48 0.30 0.26
CA ASP A 152 6.74 0.21 1.70
C ASP A 152 7.57 -1.01 2.09
N ARG A 153 7.41 -2.12 1.37
CA ARG A 153 8.26 -3.30 1.55
C ARG A 153 9.73 -3.05 1.19
N ARG A 154 9.99 -2.23 0.16
CA ARG A 154 11.35 -1.85 -0.25
C ARG A 154 11.95 -0.89 0.78
N ASP A 155 11.19 0.10 1.22
CA ASP A 155 11.68 1.09 2.21
C ASP A 155 12.00 0.41 3.54
N LEU A 156 11.10 -0.44 4.04
CA LEU A 156 11.37 -1.28 5.22
C LEU A 156 12.62 -2.15 5.08
N HIS A 157 12.92 -2.61 3.86
CA HIS A 157 14.13 -3.39 3.62
C HIS A 157 15.38 -2.49 3.64
N HIS A 158 15.30 -1.27 3.11
CA HIS A 158 16.37 -0.27 3.18
C HIS A 158 16.65 0.12 4.63
N ASP A 159 15.64 0.51 5.40
CA ASP A 159 15.81 0.90 6.81
C ASP A 159 16.42 -0.23 7.64
N ARG A 160 15.99 -1.47 7.41
CA ARG A 160 16.60 -2.64 8.08
C ARG A 160 18.08 -2.78 7.76
N LYS A 161 18.48 -2.48 6.53
CA LYS A 161 19.87 -2.54 6.09
C LYS A 161 20.70 -1.43 6.72
N ASP A 162 20.16 -0.23 6.84
CA ASP A 162 20.85 0.93 7.40
C ASP A 162 20.99 0.80 8.93
N ILE A 163 19.93 0.41 9.64
CA ILE A 163 20.01 0.00 11.06
C ILE A 163 21.09 -1.07 11.26
N ARG A 164 21.20 -2.04 10.35
CA ARG A 164 22.22 -3.10 10.45
C ARG A 164 23.63 -2.55 10.24
N ARG A 165 23.82 -1.60 9.31
CA ARG A 165 25.11 -0.95 9.05
C ARG A 165 25.53 -0.10 10.25
N ASP A 166 24.63 0.72 10.77
CA ASP A 166 24.89 1.59 11.93
C ASP A 166 25.27 0.78 13.16
N LYS A 167 24.50 -0.28 13.46
CA LYS A 167 24.83 -1.21 14.54
C LYS A 167 26.22 -1.84 14.36
N LYS A 168 26.60 -2.22 13.14
CA LYS A 168 27.94 -2.76 12.87
C LYS A 168 29.03 -1.70 13.02
N HIS A 169 28.78 -0.47 12.56
CA HIS A 169 29.71 0.63 12.69
C HIS A 169 29.98 0.97 14.16
N ILE A 170 28.92 1.13 14.94
CA ILE A 170 28.95 1.33 16.40
C ILE A 170 29.69 0.18 17.09
N ALA A 171 29.36 -1.08 16.76
CA ALA A 171 30.00 -2.25 17.36
C ALA A 171 31.49 -2.37 16.99
N LYS A 172 31.90 -1.92 15.80
CA LYS A 172 33.31 -1.91 15.38
C LYS A 172 34.09 -0.81 16.10
N LYS A 173 33.49 0.37 16.31
CA LYS A 173 34.08 1.46 17.10
C LYS A 173 34.28 1.07 18.57
N GLY A 174 33.33 0.36 19.16
CA GLY A 174 33.41 -0.07 20.57
C GLY A 174 34.27 -1.31 20.86
N ARG A 175 34.83 -1.97 19.83
CA ARG A 175 35.69 -3.17 19.97
C ARG A 175 37.19 -2.88 19.78
N ASN A 176 37.55 -1.67 19.36
CA ASN A 176 38.93 -1.16 19.28
C ASN A 176 39.14 -0.11 20.37
#